data_AF-A0A851FT53-F1
#
_entry.id   AF-A0A851FT53-F1
#
_cell.length_a   1.000
_cell.length_b   1.000
_cell.length_c   1.000
_cell.angle_alpha   90.00
_cell.angle_beta   90.00
_cell.angle_gamma   90.00
#
_symmetry.space_group_name_H-M   'P 1'
#
loop_
_entity.id
_entity.type
_entity.pdbx_description
1 polymer ?
#
loop_
_entity_poly.entity_id
_entity_poly.type
_entity_poly.pdbx_seq_one_letter_code
_entity_poly.pdbx_strand_id
1 'polypeptide(L)'
;GVAISTYAKYCYNKLQKAALTGAKKGLKKPNIEEIRHAKNAVFNPSMFGSSLQDIVNMQKERYPDRQLPWVQTRLSEEVLALNGDQTEGIFRVPGDIDEVNALKLQVDQWKIPTGLEDPHVPASLLKLWYRELEEPLIPHDFYEQCITHYENPEAAVAVVHSLPRINKMVLCYLIRFLQVFVQPANVAVTKMDVNNLAMVMAPNCLRCQSDDPRIIFENTRKEMSFLRVLIQHLDTSFMEGVL
;
A
#
# COMPACT_ATOMS: atom_id res chain seq x y z
N GLY A 1 -6.53 -27.60 -20.16
CA GLY A 1 -5.22 -27.12 -19.67
C GLY A 1 -5.04 -25.68 -20.10
N VAL A 2 -4.38 -24.84 -19.28
CA VAL A 2 -4.13 -23.44 -19.64
C VAL A 2 -3.09 -23.35 -20.75
N ALA A 3 -3.29 -22.43 -21.69
CA ALA A 3 -2.38 -22.26 -22.83
C ALA A 3 -1.00 -21.82 -22.35
N ILE A 4 0.07 -22.33 -23.00
CA ILE A 4 1.46 -21.93 -22.72
C ILE A 4 1.63 -20.41 -22.83
N SER A 5 0.88 -19.76 -23.72
CA SER A 5 0.85 -18.30 -23.88
C SER A 5 0.44 -17.56 -22.60
N THR A 6 -0.46 -18.11 -21.78
CA THR A 6 -0.88 -17.52 -20.50
C THR A 6 0.26 -17.55 -19.49
N TYR A 7 0.97 -18.68 -19.36
CA TYR A 7 2.16 -18.80 -18.53
C TYR A 7 3.26 -17.85 -18.98
N ALA A 8 3.52 -17.80 -20.28
CA ALA A 8 4.55 -16.94 -20.87
C ALA A 8 4.27 -15.46 -20.60
N LYS A 9 3.01 -15.01 -20.78
CA LYS A 9 2.60 -13.62 -20.52
C LYS A 9 2.72 -13.26 -19.03
N TYR A 10 2.28 -14.14 -18.13
CA TYR A 10 2.41 -13.94 -16.69
C TYR A 10 3.87 -13.82 -16.26
N CYS A 11 4.72 -14.76 -16.69
CA CYS A 11 6.15 -14.74 -16.40
C CYS A 11 6.83 -13.50 -16.98
N TYR A 12 6.49 -13.10 -18.20
CA TYR A 12 7.03 -11.90 -18.85
C TYR A 12 6.72 -10.63 -18.06
N ASN A 13 5.46 -10.43 -17.66
CA ASN A 13 5.06 -9.28 -16.85
C ASN A 13 5.77 -9.25 -15.49
N LYS A 14 5.92 -10.42 -14.84
CA LYS A 14 6.67 -10.52 -13.59
C LYS A 14 8.15 -10.20 -13.78
N LEU A 15 8.74 -10.65 -14.89
CA LEU A 15 10.14 -10.39 -15.22
C LEU A 15 10.38 -8.90 -15.47
N GLN A 16 9.50 -8.22 -16.23
CA GLN A 16 9.58 -6.77 -16.42
C GLN A 16 9.53 -6.01 -15.09
N LYS A 17 8.59 -6.36 -14.20
CA LYS A 17 8.52 -5.76 -12.86
C LYS A 17 9.79 -6.01 -12.04
N ALA A 18 10.31 -7.24 -12.06
CA ALA A 18 11.53 -7.59 -11.34
C ALA A 18 12.78 -6.88 -11.90
N ALA A 19 12.83 -6.63 -13.21
CA ALA A 19 13.91 -5.88 -13.85
C ALA A 19 13.94 -4.41 -13.39
N LEU A 20 12.77 -3.82 -13.15
CA LEU A 20 12.64 -2.44 -12.66
C LEU A 20 12.94 -2.33 -11.16
N THR A 21 12.48 -3.28 -10.34
CA THR A 21 12.60 -3.18 -8.87
C THR A 21 13.79 -3.93 -8.28
N GLY A 22 14.55 -4.65 -9.09
CA GLY A 22 15.57 -5.59 -8.64
C GLY A 22 15.00 -6.85 -7.95
N ALA A 23 15.86 -7.84 -7.73
CA ALA A 23 15.49 -9.08 -7.06
C ALA A 23 15.29 -8.85 -5.54
N LYS A 24 14.03 -8.80 -5.10
CA LYS A 24 13.64 -8.50 -3.71
C LYS A 24 14.22 -9.43 -2.64
N LYS A 25 14.69 -10.64 -3.01
CA LYS A 25 15.19 -11.67 -2.08
C LYS A 25 16.67 -12.03 -2.26
N GLY A 26 17.42 -11.30 -3.10
CA GLY A 26 18.80 -11.66 -3.44
C GLY A 26 18.91 -13.09 -3.99
N LEU A 27 19.95 -13.84 -3.58
CA LEU A 27 20.24 -15.21 -4.03
C LEU A 27 19.50 -16.31 -3.21
N LYS A 28 18.58 -15.97 -2.30
CA LYS A 28 17.86 -16.97 -1.49
C LYS A 28 16.95 -17.85 -2.37
N LYS A 29 17.07 -19.17 -2.22
CA LYS A 29 16.22 -20.14 -2.93
C LYS A 29 14.77 -20.06 -2.44
N PRO A 30 13.76 -20.14 -3.32
CA PRO A 30 12.35 -20.20 -2.92
C PRO A 30 12.04 -21.45 -2.10
N ASN A 31 11.16 -21.34 -1.11
CA ASN A 31 10.65 -22.49 -0.35
C ASN A 31 9.51 -23.20 -1.11
N ILE A 32 9.09 -24.39 -0.63
CA ILE A 32 8.07 -25.22 -1.31
C ILE A 32 6.72 -24.51 -1.41
N GLU A 33 6.33 -23.77 -0.37
CA GLU A 33 5.09 -22.98 -0.34
C GLU A 33 5.11 -21.87 -1.40
N GLU A 34 6.22 -21.15 -1.53
CA GLU A 34 6.43 -20.10 -2.54
C GLU A 34 6.39 -20.67 -3.97
N ILE A 35 6.99 -21.85 -4.20
CA ILE A 35 6.95 -22.52 -5.50
C ILE A 35 5.51 -22.92 -5.84
N ARG A 36 4.78 -23.50 -4.88
CA ARG A 36 3.38 -23.89 -5.07
C ARG A 36 2.50 -22.67 -5.35
N HIS A 37 2.73 -21.57 -4.63
CA HIS A 37 2.06 -20.30 -4.87
C HIS A 37 2.35 -19.74 -6.25
N ALA A 38 3.62 -19.65 -6.66
CA ALA A 38 4.01 -19.15 -7.97
C ALA A 38 3.39 -19.96 -9.12
N LYS A 39 3.29 -21.29 -8.95
CA LYS A 39 2.62 -22.19 -9.90
C LYS A 39 1.11 -21.90 -9.98
N ASN A 40 0.48 -21.61 -8.85
CA ASN A 40 -0.95 -21.36 -8.76
C ASN A 40 -1.35 -19.92 -9.14
N ALA A 41 -0.43 -18.95 -9.01
CA ALA A 41 -0.67 -17.54 -9.30
C ALA A 41 -0.96 -17.23 -10.78
N VAL A 42 -0.64 -18.17 -11.68
CA VAL A 42 -1.05 -18.10 -13.09
C VAL A 42 -2.56 -18.31 -13.23
N PHE A 43 -3.18 -19.03 -12.29
CA PHE A 43 -4.61 -19.36 -12.28
C PHE A 43 -5.41 -18.48 -11.31
N ASN A 44 -4.76 -18.00 -10.24
CA ASN A 44 -5.35 -17.12 -9.23
C ASN A 44 -4.65 -15.77 -9.31
N PRO A 45 -5.30 -14.72 -9.83
CA PRO A 45 -4.68 -13.41 -9.89
C PRO A 45 -4.37 -12.92 -8.47
N SER A 46 -3.18 -12.34 -8.30
CA SER A 46 -2.66 -11.93 -7.00
C SER A 46 -3.28 -10.61 -6.57
N MET A 47 -3.52 -10.42 -5.28
CA MET A 47 -3.88 -9.10 -4.73
C MET A 47 -2.70 -8.13 -4.70
N PHE A 48 -1.49 -8.62 -4.97
CA PHE A 48 -0.26 -7.83 -5.08
C PHE A 48 0.17 -7.71 -6.53
N GLY A 49 0.63 -6.54 -6.96
CA GLY A 49 1.02 -6.36 -8.37
C GLY A 49 -0.13 -6.04 -9.31
N SER A 50 -1.38 -6.02 -8.84
CA SER A 50 -2.58 -5.86 -9.68
C SER A 50 -3.17 -4.46 -9.56
N SER A 51 -4.02 -4.08 -10.52
CA SER A 51 -4.78 -2.83 -10.45
C SER A 51 -5.80 -2.87 -9.32
N LEU A 52 -6.15 -1.72 -8.75
CA LEU A 52 -7.21 -1.64 -7.74
C LEU A 52 -8.54 -2.20 -8.28
N GLN A 53 -8.82 -1.98 -9.56
CA GLN A 53 -10.04 -2.45 -10.20
C GLN A 53 -10.09 -3.98 -10.27
N ASP A 54 -8.98 -4.62 -10.60
CA ASP A 54 -8.90 -6.09 -10.61
C ASP A 54 -9.02 -6.67 -9.21
N ILE A 55 -8.36 -6.06 -8.20
CA ILE A 55 -8.47 -6.48 -6.80
C ILE A 55 -9.93 -6.44 -6.34
N VAL A 56 -10.65 -5.35 -6.62
CA VAL A 56 -12.07 -5.23 -6.31
C VAL A 56 -12.93 -6.21 -7.10
N ASN A 57 -12.58 -6.51 -8.35
CA ASN A 57 -13.33 -7.51 -9.13
C ASN A 57 -13.15 -8.93 -8.58
N MET A 58 -11.92 -9.31 -8.22
CA MET A 58 -11.64 -10.59 -7.57
C MET A 58 -12.35 -10.72 -6.22
N GLN A 59 -12.40 -9.65 -5.43
CA GLN A 59 -13.03 -9.70 -4.12
C GLN A 59 -14.54 -9.92 -4.17
N LYS A 60 -15.22 -9.57 -5.26
CA LYS A 60 -16.68 -9.72 -5.38
C LYS A 60 -17.17 -11.15 -5.17
N GLU A 61 -16.35 -12.15 -5.48
CA GLU A 61 -16.71 -13.56 -5.27
C GLU A 61 -16.83 -13.93 -3.78
N ARG A 62 -16.04 -13.30 -2.90
CA ARG A 62 -16.03 -13.58 -1.45
C ARG A 62 -16.66 -12.49 -0.60
N TYR A 63 -16.53 -11.24 -1.02
CA TYR A 63 -16.91 -10.05 -0.28
C TYR A 63 -17.62 -9.06 -1.22
N PRO A 64 -18.81 -9.41 -1.76
CA PRO A 64 -19.51 -8.62 -2.77
C PRO A 64 -19.86 -7.20 -2.29
N ASP A 65 -20.11 -7.03 -1.00
CA ASP A 65 -20.55 -5.77 -0.41
C ASP A 65 -19.40 -4.82 -0.03
N ARG A 66 -18.15 -5.32 -0.03
CA ARG A 66 -16.99 -4.51 0.35
C ARG A 66 -16.64 -3.50 -0.73
N GLN A 67 -16.65 -2.22 -0.34
CA GLN A 67 -16.30 -1.10 -1.20
C GLN A 67 -14.79 -0.81 -1.26
N LEU A 68 -14.04 -1.25 -0.24
CA LEU A 68 -12.59 -1.13 -0.15
C LEU A 68 -11.93 -2.49 -0.41
N PRO A 69 -10.69 -2.53 -0.91
CA PRO A 69 -9.90 -3.75 -1.03
C PRO A 69 -9.77 -4.47 0.32
N TRP A 70 -10.19 -5.73 0.39
CA TRP A 70 -10.11 -6.54 1.61
C TRP A 70 -8.70 -6.59 2.20
N VAL A 71 -7.67 -6.69 1.35
CA VAL A 71 -6.25 -6.68 1.78
C VAL A 71 -5.87 -5.39 2.53
N GLN A 72 -6.39 -4.25 2.10
CA GLN A 72 -6.12 -2.96 2.74
C GLN A 72 -6.73 -2.93 4.15
N THR A 73 -8.02 -3.23 4.25
CA THR A 73 -8.74 -3.19 5.53
C THR A 73 -8.20 -4.24 6.48
N ARG A 74 -7.97 -5.48 6.01
CA ARG A 74 -7.49 -6.56 6.86
C ARG A 74 -6.12 -6.26 7.45
N LEU A 75 -5.17 -5.78 6.65
CA LEU A 75 -3.84 -5.44 7.17
C LEU A 75 -3.88 -4.26 8.14
N SER A 76 -4.78 -3.29 7.94
CA SER A 76 -4.96 -2.16 8.85
C SER A 76 -5.58 -2.62 10.18
N GLU A 77 -6.57 -3.51 10.12
CA GLU A 77 -7.18 -4.18 11.27
C GLU A 77 -6.12 -4.98 12.08
N GLU A 78 -5.22 -5.73 11.41
CA GLU A 78 -4.13 -6.45 12.12
C GLU A 78 -3.17 -5.49 12.83
N VAL A 79 -2.83 -4.36 12.20
CA VAL A 79 -1.93 -3.37 12.82
C VAL A 79 -2.54 -2.85 14.11
N LEU A 80 -3.82 -2.49 14.12
CA LEU A 80 -4.51 -1.99 15.32
C LEU A 80 -4.76 -3.10 16.35
N ALA A 81 -5.13 -4.31 15.92
CA ALA A 81 -5.34 -5.45 16.81
C ALA A 81 -4.07 -5.83 17.60
N LEU A 82 -2.89 -5.55 17.03
CA LEU A 82 -1.59 -5.77 17.66
C LEU A 82 -1.06 -4.52 18.40
N ASN A 83 -1.93 -3.54 18.69
CA ASN A 83 -1.56 -2.27 19.34
C ASN A 83 -0.50 -1.47 18.58
N GLY A 84 -0.54 -1.49 17.24
CA GLY A 84 0.38 -0.74 16.40
C GLY A 84 0.32 0.78 16.66
N ASP A 85 -0.83 1.32 17.06
CA ASP A 85 -1.01 2.71 17.46
C ASP A 85 -0.36 3.07 18.80
N GLN A 86 0.10 2.06 19.55
CA GLN A 86 0.88 2.19 20.79
C GLN A 86 2.31 1.64 20.64
N THR A 87 2.76 1.36 19.41
CA THR A 87 4.08 0.77 19.15
C THR A 87 5.07 1.82 18.64
N GLU A 88 6.22 1.91 19.29
CA GLU A 88 7.28 2.85 18.89
C GLU A 88 7.74 2.59 17.44
N GLY A 89 7.77 3.63 16.62
CA GLY A 89 8.29 3.57 15.26
C GLY A 89 7.43 2.75 14.29
N ILE A 90 6.15 2.52 14.56
CA ILE A 90 5.23 1.86 13.62
C ILE A 90 5.31 2.50 12.21
N PHE A 91 5.28 1.68 11.15
CA PHE A 91 5.60 2.06 9.76
C PHE A 91 7.03 2.53 9.46
N ARG A 92 7.84 2.95 10.44
CA ARG A 92 9.25 3.30 10.24
C ARG A 92 10.15 2.08 10.41
N VAL A 93 9.97 1.33 11.50
CA VAL A 93 10.69 0.08 11.77
C VAL A 93 10.16 -1.00 10.82
N PRO A 94 11.04 -1.72 10.09
CA PRO A 94 10.62 -2.85 9.26
C PRO A 94 10.30 -4.06 10.15
N GLY A 95 9.24 -4.78 9.81
CA GLY A 95 8.98 -6.10 10.39
C GLY A 95 9.92 -7.16 9.81
N ASP A 96 9.96 -8.33 10.43
CA ASP A 96 10.77 -9.44 9.94
C ASP A 96 10.38 -9.82 8.50
N ILE A 97 11.39 -9.95 7.62
CA ILE A 97 11.17 -10.15 6.19
C ILE A 97 10.52 -11.51 5.91
N ASP A 98 10.89 -12.55 6.65
CA ASP A 98 10.36 -13.89 6.44
C ASP A 98 8.91 -13.96 6.96
N GLU A 99 8.58 -13.29 8.07
CA GLU A 99 7.21 -13.13 8.56
C GLU A 99 6.34 -12.30 7.60
N VAL A 100 6.86 -11.19 7.07
CA VAL A 100 6.15 -10.37 6.07
C VAL A 100 5.83 -11.19 4.81
N ASN A 101 6.77 -12.03 4.36
CA ASN A 101 6.54 -12.91 3.21
C ASN A 101 5.52 -14.02 3.52
N ALA A 102 5.56 -14.58 4.72
CA ALA A 102 4.57 -15.57 5.16
C ALA A 102 3.17 -14.95 5.26
N LEU A 103 3.04 -13.75 5.82
CA LEU A 103 1.79 -13.02 5.89
C LEU A 103 1.27 -12.67 4.49
N LYS A 104 2.15 -12.22 3.59
CA LYS A 104 1.81 -11.97 2.18
C LYS A 104 1.17 -13.20 1.53
N LEU A 105 1.76 -14.37 1.74
CA LEU A 105 1.26 -15.62 1.20
C LEU A 105 -0.14 -15.99 1.73
N GLN A 106 -0.38 -15.77 3.04
CA GLN A 106 -1.69 -16.00 3.64
C GLN A 106 -2.74 -15.06 3.02
N VAL A 107 -2.44 -13.76 3.00
CA VAL A 107 -3.34 -12.74 2.47
C VAL A 107 -3.63 -13.00 1.00
N ASP A 108 -2.62 -13.28 0.17
CA ASP A 108 -2.81 -13.53 -1.28
C ASP A 108 -3.69 -14.76 -1.58
N GLN A 109 -3.80 -15.68 -0.62
CA GLN A 109 -4.70 -16.83 -0.67
C GLN A 109 -6.07 -16.58 -0.01
N TRP A 110 -6.39 -15.32 0.31
CA TRP A 110 -7.60 -14.92 1.02
C TRP A 110 -7.74 -15.57 2.39
N LYS A 111 -6.63 -15.93 3.05
CA LYS A 111 -6.64 -16.45 4.41
C LYS A 111 -6.58 -15.29 5.39
N ILE A 112 -7.38 -15.37 6.44
CA ILE A 112 -7.31 -14.44 7.55
C ILE A 112 -5.93 -14.63 8.20
N PRO A 113 -5.15 -13.56 8.42
CA PRO A 113 -3.88 -13.65 9.12
C PRO A 113 -4.03 -14.31 10.49
N THR A 114 -3.09 -15.18 10.84
CA THR A 114 -3.03 -15.83 12.16
C THR A 114 -1.59 -15.91 12.64
N GLY A 115 -1.37 -15.88 13.95
CA GLY A 115 -0.06 -16.04 14.56
C GLY A 115 0.88 -14.85 14.36
N LEU A 116 0.32 -13.64 14.24
CA LEU A 116 1.09 -12.40 14.25
C LEU A 116 1.25 -11.92 15.70
N GLU A 117 2.46 -11.53 16.06
CA GLU A 117 2.77 -10.93 17.37
C GLU A 117 3.35 -9.52 17.22
N ASP A 118 4.11 -9.28 16.13
CA ASP A 118 4.74 -8.00 15.85
C ASP A 118 3.87 -7.13 14.91
N PRO A 119 3.39 -5.94 15.35
CA PRO A 119 2.62 -5.01 14.51
C PRO A 119 3.45 -4.43 13.34
N HIS A 120 4.78 -4.46 13.39
CA HIS A 120 5.62 -4.02 12.27
C HIS A 120 5.49 -4.91 11.03
N VAL A 121 5.09 -6.19 11.21
CA VAL A 121 4.88 -7.15 10.11
C VAL A 121 3.70 -6.75 9.22
N PRO A 122 2.45 -6.64 9.72
CA PRO A 122 1.34 -6.19 8.89
C PRO A 122 1.51 -4.73 8.42
N ALA A 123 2.15 -3.85 9.22
CA ALA A 123 2.46 -2.48 8.79
C ALA A 123 3.42 -2.45 7.59
N SER A 124 4.45 -3.30 7.59
CA SER A 124 5.40 -3.44 6.49
C SER A 124 4.75 -4.02 5.24
N LEU A 125 3.88 -5.01 5.40
CA LEU A 125 3.13 -5.58 4.30
C LEU A 125 2.12 -4.60 3.70
N LEU A 126 1.44 -3.80 4.53
CA LEU A 126 0.51 -2.76 4.05
C LEU A 126 1.22 -1.75 3.16
N LYS A 127 2.39 -1.23 3.60
CA LYS A 127 3.24 -0.37 2.74
C LYS A 127 3.64 -1.07 1.44
N LEU A 128 4.06 -2.34 1.55
CA LEU A 128 4.45 -3.12 0.38
C LEU A 128 3.29 -3.29 -0.61
N TRP A 129 2.06 -3.49 -0.12
CA TRP A 129 0.88 -3.64 -0.96
C TRP A 129 0.64 -2.39 -1.81
N TYR A 130 0.60 -1.19 -1.22
CA TYR A 130 0.47 0.07 -1.97
C TYR A 130 1.59 0.26 -2.99
N ARG A 131 2.83 -0.02 -2.58
CA ARG A 131 4.00 0.10 -3.45
C ARG A 131 3.96 -0.85 -4.63
N GLU A 132 3.37 -2.05 -4.44
CA GLU A 132 3.26 -3.06 -5.48
C GLU A 132 2.01 -2.94 -6.35
N LEU A 133 1.08 -2.02 -6.09
CA LEU A 133 -0.04 -1.79 -7.01
C LEU A 133 0.47 -1.58 -8.44
N GLU A 134 -0.28 -2.06 -9.43
CA GLU A 134 0.13 -1.94 -10.84
C GLU A 134 0.42 -0.47 -11.22
N GLU A 135 -0.49 0.41 -10.85
CA GLU A 135 -0.34 1.86 -10.88
C GLU A 135 -0.23 2.39 -9.44
N PRO A 136 0.52 3.49 -9.16
CA PRO A 136 0.45 4.13 -7.84
C PRO A 136 -0.99 4.43 -7.39
N LEU A 137 -1.18 4.48 -6.07
CA LEU A 137 -2.49 4.79 -5.48
C LEU A 137 -3.06 6.11 -6.02
N ILE A 138 -2.20 7.12 -6.15
CA ILE A 138 -2.50 8.33 -6.92
C ILE A 138 -2.02 8.08 -8.35
N PRO A 139 -2.94 7.96 -9.34
CA PRO A 139 -2.59 7.70 -10.73
C PRO A 139 -1.63 8.75 -11.29
N HIS A 140 -0.83 8.35 -12.27
CA HIS A 140 0.22 9.22 -12.82
C HIS A 140 -0.34 10.51 -13.43
N ASP A 141 -1.55 10.47 -13.98
CA ASP A 141 -2.25 11.62 -14.56
C ASP A 141 -2.51 12.77 -13.55
N PHE A 142 -2.51 12.45 -12.25
CA PHE A 142 -2.72 13.43 -11.17
C PHE A 142 -1.42 13.84 -10.48
N TYR A 143 -0.30 13.20 -10.81
CA TYR A 143 0.96 13.39 -10.11
C TYR A 143 1.45 14.84 -10.17
N GLU A 144 1.48 15.45 -11.35
CA GLU A 144 1.91 16.85 -11.53
C GLU A 144 1.05 17.84 -10.73
N GLN A 145 -0.25 17.58 -10.61
CA GLN A 145 -1.14 18.41 -9.77
C GLN A 145 -0.80 18.25 -8.28
N CYS A 146 -0.47 17.04 -7.84
CA CYS A 146 -0.02 16.81 -6.46
C CYS A 146 1.27 17.57 -6.15
N ILE A 147 2.24 17.50 -7.07
CA ILE A 147 3.53 18.21 -6.95
C ILE A 147 3.35 19.73 -7.03
N THR A 148 2.39 20.23 -7.80
CA THR A 148 2.09 21.67 -7.90
C THR A 148 1.38 22.20 -6.65
N HIS A 149 0.46 21.41 -6.08
CA HIS A 149 -0.39 21.81 -4.96
C HIS A 149 0.06 21.25 -3.60
N TYR A 150 1.31 20.81 -3.49
CA TYR A 150 1.88 20.11 -2.33
C TYR A 150 1.85 20.83 -0.98
N GLU A 151 1.61 22.15 -0.99
CA GLU A 151 1.51 23.02 0.20
C GLU A 151 0.17 23.76 0.30
N ASN A 152 -0.74 23.58 -0.67
CA ASN A 152 -2.04 24.24 -0.69
C ASN A 152 -3.13 23.24 -0.28
N PRO A 153 -3.71 23.36 0.94
CA PRO A 153 -4.71 22.40 1.44
C PRO A 153 -5.94 22.28 0.54
N GLU A 154 -6.52 23.39 0.13
CA GLU A 154 -7.76 23.41 -0.65
C GLU A 154 -7.56 22.76 -2.02
N ALA A 155 -6.46 23.09 -2.70
CA ALA A 155 -6.12 22.53 -4.00
C ALA A 155 -5.71 21.06 -3.89
N ALA A 156 -4.97 20.66 -2.86
CA ALA A 156 -4.61 19.26 -2.62
C ALA A 156 -5.84 18.38 -2.38
N VAL A 157 -6.81 18.86 -1.59
CA VAL A 157 -8.09 18.18 -1.38
C VAL A 157 -8.90 18.11 -2.67
N ALA A 158 -8.90 19.16 -3.49
CA ALA A 158 -9.57 19.16 -4.79
C ALA A 158 -8.99 18.09 -5.74
N VAL A 159 -7.67 17.88 -5.74
CA VAL A 159 -7.03 16.77 -6.47
C VAL A 159 -7.55 15.42 -5.98
N VAL A 160 -7.63 15.19 -4.67
CA VAL A 160 -8.18 13.94 -4.12
C VAL A 160 -9.64 13.72 -4.54
N HIS A 161 -10.43 14.79 -4.64
CA HIS A 161 -11.83 14.71 -5.05
C HIS A 161 -12.03 14.40 -6.54
N SER A 162 -11.07 14.73 -7.40
CA SER A 162 -11.10 14.43 -8.84
C SER A 162 -10.54 13.05 -9.20
N LEU A 163 -9.93 12.33 -8.24
CA LEU A 163 -9.43 10.97 -8.44
C LEU A 163 -10.56 10.00 -8.86
N PRO A 164 -10.22 8.93 -9.60
CA PRO A 164 -11.15 7.83 -9.83
C PRO A 164 -11.72 7.31 -8.52
N ARG A 165 -13.00 6.92 -8.53
CA ARG A 165 -13.77 6.58 -7.32
C ARG A 165 -13.02 5.60 -6.40
N ILE A 166 -12.45 4.52 -6.96
CA ILE A 166 -11.75 3.52 -6.15
C ILE A 166 -10.47 4.06 -5.53
N ASN A 167 -9.63 4.78 -6.30
CA ASN A 167 -8.41 5.41 -5.82
C ASN A 167 -8.72 6.42 -4.70
N LYS A 168 -9.75 7.26 -4.90
CA LYS A 168 -10.23 8.20 -3.89
C LYS A 168 -10.61 7.49 -2.60
N MET A 169 -11.42 6.43 -2.68
CA MET A 169 -11.85 5.68 -1.49
C MET A 169 -10.68 5.03 -0.76
N VAL A 170 -9.78 4.36 -1.49
CA VAL A 170 -8.59 3.72 -0.92
C VAL A 170 -7.66 4.75 -0.28
N LEU A 171 -7.44 5.90 -0.91
CA LEU A 171 -6.64 6.99 -0.34
C LEU A 171 -7.30 7.61 0.89
N CYS A 172 -8.60 7.91 0.85
CA CYS A 172 -9.29 8.48 2.01
C CYS A 172 -9.26 7.53 3.21
N TYR A 173 -9.37 6.21 2.98
CA TYR A 173 -9.20 5.22 4.04
C TYR A 173 -7.77 5.24 4.60
N LEU A 174 -6.75 5.26 3.75
CA LEU A 174 -5.35 5.37 4.19
C LEU A 174 -5.13 6.63 5.03
N ILE A 175 -5.62 7.79 4.57
CA ILE A 175 -5.48 9.04 5.31
C ILE A 175 -6.21 8.97 6.66
N ARG A 176 -7.43 8.43 6.70
CA ARG A 176 -8.17 8.20 7.95
C ARG A 176 -7.38 7.32 8.92
N PHE A 177 -6.81 6.24 8.41
CA PHE A 177 -5.99 5.33 9.19
C PHE A 177 -4.75 6.03 9.77
N LEU A 178 -4.01 6.79 8.96
CA LEU A 178 -2.87 7.58 9.43
C LEU A 178 -3.26 8.66 10.45
N GLN A 179 -4.46 9.25 10.30
CA GLN A 179 -5.00 10.23 11.24
C GLN A 179 -5.21 9.68 12.66
N VAL A 180 -5.32 8.35 12.83
CA VAL A 180 -5.32 7.71 14.16
C VAL A 180 -3.95 7.82 14.82
N PHE A 181 -2.87 7.59 14.09
CA PHE A 181 -1.51 7.57 14.63
C PHE A 181 -0.99 8.97 14.98
N VAL A 182 -1.42 10.01 14.26
CA VAL A 182 -1.03 11.41 14.52
C VAL A 182 -1.78 12.05 15.68
N GLN A 183 -2.73 11.35 16.31
CA GLN A 183 -3.40 11.86 17.52
C GLN A 183 -2.35 12.09 18.63
N PRO A 184 -2.43 13.20 19.39
CA PRO A 184 -1.40 13.54 20.38
C PRO A 184 -1.07 12.41 21.38
N ALA A 185 -2.09 11.65 21.80
CA ALA A 185 -1.92 10.50 22.68
C ALA A 185 -1.05 9.39 22.05
N ASN A 186 -1.26 9.10 20.78
CA ASN A 186 -0.55 8.05 20.05
C ASN A 186 0.85 8.52 19.64
N VAL A 187 1.02 9.79 19.23
CA VAL A 187 2.34 10.36 18.90
C VAL A 187 3.28 10.32 20.11
N ALA A 188 2.77 10.57 21.32
CA ALA A 188 3.55 10.52 22.54
C ALA A 188 4.22 9.16 22.77
N VAL A 189 3.58 8.07 22.34
CA VAL A 189 4.07 6.69 22.46
C VAL A 189 4.82 6.25 21.21
N THR A 190 4.17 6.30 20.05
CA THR A 190 4.72 5.80 18.77
C THR A 190 5.92 6.59 18.26
N LYS A 191 6.08 7.86 18.66
CA LYS A 191 7.05 8.81 18.11
C LYS A 191 6.87 9.07 16.60
N MET A 192 5.72 8.71 16.05
CA MET A 192 5.39 8.86 14.63
C MET A 192 4.47 10.07 14.45
N ASP A 193 5.06 11.25 14.31
CA ASP A 193 4.31 12.47 13.98
C ASP A 193 3.87 12.48 12.50
N VAL A 194 3.13 13.52 12.13
CA VAL A 194 2.63 13.68 10.75
C VAL A 194 3.77 13.73 9.72
N ASN A 195 4.92 14.33 10.05
CA ASN A 195 6.06 14.41 9.14
C ASN A 195 6.68 13.03 8.92
N ASN A 196 6.85 12.26 9.99
CA ASN A 196 7.41 10.91 9.95
C ASN A 196 6.51 9.96 9.16
N LEU A 197 5.19 10.00 9.38
CA LEU A 197 4.25 9.18 8.63
C LEU A 197 4.17 9.57 7.15
N ALA A 198 4.17 10.87 6.86
CA ALA A 198 4.20 11.34 5.47
C ALA A 198 5.48 10.89 4.74
N MET A 199 6.63 10.97 5.41
CA MET A 199 7.92 10.52 4.88
C MET A 199 7.92 9.03 4.51
N VAL A 200 7.40 8.16 5.38
CA VAL A 200 7.42 6.72 5.12
C VAL A 200 6.32 6.26 4.17
N MET A 201 5.23 7.02 4.03
CA MET A 201 4.06 6.60 3.26
C MET A 201 3.98 7.23 1.86
N ALA A 202 4.50 8.44 1.64
CA ALA A 202 4.46 9.13 0.35
C ALA A 202 5.06 8.29 -0.81
N PRO A 203 6.23 7.61 -0.65
CA PRO A 203 6.80 6.78 -1.70
C PRO A 203 5.97 5.54 -2.07
N ASN A 204 4.97 5.18 -1.26
CA ASN A 204 4.06 4.07 -1.56
C ASN A 204 2.76 4.57 -2.23
N CYS A 205 2.48 5.87 -2.20
CA CYS A 205 1.26 6.47 -2.76
C CYS A 205 1.51 7.15 -4.12
N LEU A 206 2.67 7.76 -4.28
CA LEU A 206 3.11 8.54 -5.44
C LEU A 206 4.37 7.91 -6.03
N ARG A 207 4.57 8.09 -7.34
CA ARG A 207 5.76 7.61 -8.06
C ARG A 207 6.18 8.63 -9.11
N CYS A 208 7.29 9.33 -8.87
CA CYS A 208 7.95 10.15 -9.87
C CYS A 208 8.32 9.33 -11.11
N GLN A 209 7.94 9.82 -12.30
CA GLN A 209 8.28 9.17 -13.59
C GLN A 209 9.58 9.70 -14.21
N SER A 210 10.22 10.71 -13.60
CA SER A 210 11.50 11.25 -14.08
C SER A 210 12.67 10.36 -13.66
N ASP A 211 13.64 10.19 -14.56
CA ASP A 211 14.93 9.54 -14.27
C ASP A 211 16.01 10.53 -13.81
N ASP A 212 15.77 11.85 -13.84
CA ASP A 212 16.75 12.85 -13.39
C ASP A 212 16.83 12.85 -11.85
N PRO A 213 17.98 12.51 -11.24
CA PRO A 213 18.13 12.47 -9.78
C PRO A 213 17.76 13.77 -9.08
N ARG A 214 17.94 14.92 -9.75
CA ARG A 214 17.60 16.24 -9.19
C ARG A 214 16.09 16.40 -9.08
N ILE A 215 15.36 16.03 -10.14
CA ILE A 215 13.90 16.08 -10.17
C ILE A 215 13.32 15.08 -9.16
N ILE A 216 13.86 13.85 -9.11
CA ILE A 216 13.45 12.84 -8.13
C ILE A 216 13.62 13.36 -6.71
N PHE A 217 14.77 13.96 -6.39
CA PHE A 217 15.06 14.47 -5.05
C PHE A 217 14.15 15.64 -4.65
N GLU A 218 13.92 16.57 -5.58
CA GLU A 218 13.00 17.69 -5.35
C GLU A 218 11.57 17.19 -5.15
N ASN A 219 11.11 16.31 -6.04
CA ASN A 219 9.76 15.76 -6.00
C ASN A 219 9.52 14.94 -4.74
N THR A 220 10.50 14.15 -4.27
CA THR A 220 10.38 13.41 -3.00
C THR A 220 9.96 14.34 -1.86
N ARG A 221 10.52 15.56 -1.78
CA ARG A 221 10.13 16.54 -0.76
C ARG A 221 8.69 17.03 -0.91
N LYS A 222 8.27 17.27 -2.16
CA LYS A 222 6.91 17.73 -2.49
C LYS A 222 5.89 16.61 -2.24
N GLU A 223 6.17 15.37 -2.62
CA GLU A 223 5.34 14.20 -2.32
C GLU A 223 5.08 14.05 -0.82
N MET A 224 6.13 14.15 0.01
CA MET A 224 6.02 14.09 1.47
C MET A 224 5.12 15.21 2.01
N SER A 225 5.31 16.45 1.53
CA SER A 225 4.49 17.57 1.99
C SER A 225 3.04 17.48 1.51
N PHE A 226 2.79 17.01 0.28
CA PHE A 226 1.44 16.77 -0.22
C PHE A 226 0.72 15.76 0.68
N LEU A 227 1.35 14.63 1.00
CA LEU A 227 0.73 13.64 1.88
C LEU A 227 0.53 14.17 3.30
N ARG A 228 1.46 14.96 3.84
CA ARG A 228 1.31 15.65 5.13
C ARG A 228 0.07 16.56 5.13
N VAL A 229 -0.09 17.39 4.09
CA VAL A 229 -1.26 18.27 3.93
C VAL A 229 -2.55 17.45 3.94
N LEU A 230 -2.59 16.30 3.23
CA LEU A 230 -3.76 15.43 3.27
C LEU A 230 -4.04 14.88 4.67
N ILE A 231 -3.02 14.40 5.40
CA ILE A 231 -3.21 13.90 6.78
C ILE A 231 -3.78 14.98 7.70
N GLN A 232 -3.39 16.26 7.51
CA GLN A 232 -3.84 17.36 8.36
C GLN A 232 -5.22 17.93 7.97
N HIS A 233 -5.53 17.97 6.67
CA HIS A 233 -6.64 18.79 6.16
C HIS A 233 -7.72 18.02 5.41
N LEU A 234 -7.46 16.79 4.96
CA LEU A 234 -8.48 16.00 4.28
C LEU A 234 -9.53 15.53 5.31
N ASP A 235 -10.78 15.95 5.11
CA ASP A 235 -11.91 15.42 5.86
C ASP A 235 -12.15 13.96 5.47
N THR A 236 -12.02 13.08 6.44
CA THR A 236 -12.25 11.64 6.31
C THR A 236 -13.32 11.14 7.27
N SER A 237 -14.11 12.03 7.87
CA SER A 237 -15.18 11.67 8.82
C SER A 237 -16.18 10.66 8.25
N PHE A 238 -16.44 10.69 6.94
CA PHE A 238 -17.28 9.72 6.25
C PHE A 238 -16.72 8.28 6.23
N MET A 239 -15.46 8.08 6.63
CA MET A 239 -14.83 6.77 6.83
C MET A 239 -14.92 6.28 8.29
N GLU A 240 -15.62 7.00 9.18
CA GLU A 240 -15.87 6.53 10.53
C GLU A 240 -16.64 5.20 10.55
N GLY A 241 -16.16 4.24 11.34
CA GLY A 241 -16.71 2.88 11.42
C GLY A 241 -16.20 1.91 10.34
N VAL A 242 -15.28 2.34 9.47
CA VAL A 242 -14.63 1.48 8.46
C VAL A 242 -13.26 0.97 8.94
N LEU A 243 -12.68 1.61 9.96
CA LEU A 243 -11.44 1.21 10.63
C LEU A 243 -11.63 0.06 11.62
#